data_AF-A0A3M1ZIC5-F1
#
_entry.id   AF-A0A3M1ZIC5-F1
#
_cell.length_a   1.000
_cell.length_b   1.000
_cell.length_c   1.000
_cell.angle_alpha   90.00
_cell.angle_beta   90.00
_cell.angle_gamma   90.00
#
_symmetry.space_group_name_H-M   'P 1'
#
loop_
_entity.id
_entity.type
_entity.pdbx_description
1 polymer ?
#
loop_
_entity_poly.entity_id
_entity_poly.type
_entity_poly.pdbx_seq_one_letter_code
_entity_poly.pdbx_strand_id
1 'polypeptide(L)'
;MTSWERDVDRVVNHVRVKGGFENILTEETITGSGTTFTLTHKPSGSFKVVVGGSEVSPQNYTVDAENKTVTFTTSQTNPTFTYTYNRPVVVEYQDDDSINTYGENYKEIPAPWLTDLADARKYAKEFVNAWREPPVTCQLIRPTIDTTIDVNEKITVVDSIRNESEQLTITKIVWDSNGRTIVTLGSNPYIEGDWKREVQDRIKKIERRFFEQDEQIFSRLIKHKLKAKLNLKVKVQYASPVDSFLLGHLTLGRLRSGFDAEPDCSNNNNNGTWAGSGVTTGSQYTTSGWRLSAGQFNGTDRKITVPHDATLDITTQFTIAFAIKVSAYPGSETPIIHKYSSNTGYKVVLRSDGTIRIYIGQTTGYLSATSTATIGTGSWKHIVIVRNGTTIYFYFDGTQETINLGSTNSSTNTTNLTVGSDGTNYFSGELDEIMIFNTNLSSAEATEIYEKRFWDNHARWANCVLWLAMDNPKLGNRIGTKTTHYTDW
;
A
#
# COMPACT_ATOMS: atom_id res chain seq x y z
N MET A 1 -20.22 -8.68 -37.46
CA MET A 1 -19.24 -9.69 -37.90
C MET A 1 -18.77 -10.42 -36.66
N THR A 2 -19.11 -11.69 -36.53
CA THR A 2 -18.64 -12.59 -35.47
C THR A 2 -17.24 -13.06 -35.83
N SER A 3 -16.24 -12.51 -35.18
CA SER A 3 -14.83 -12.84 -35.37
C SER A 3 -14.18 -12.77 -34.00
N TRP A 4 -13.79 -13.93 -33.49
CA TRP A 4 -12.94 -14.09 -32.31
C TRP A 4 -11.55 -13.61 -32.74
N GLU A 5 -11.34 -12.29 -32.74
CA GLU A 5 -10.10 -11.69 -33.24
C GLU A 5 -8.93 -12.13 -32.36
N ARG A 6 -8.05 -12.97 -32.92
CA ARG A 6 -6.78 -13.36 -32.32
C ARG A 6 -5.79 -12.22 -32.55
N ASP A 7 -5.32 -11.60 -31.49
CA ASP A 7 -4.30 -10.54 -31.55
C ASP A 7 -2.90 -11.18 -31.72
N VAL A 8 -2.57 -11.56 -32.96
CA VAL A 8 -1.30 -12.21 -33.32
C VAL A 8 -0.09 -11.33 -33.05
N ASP A 9 -0.26 -10.00 -32.97
CA ASP A 9 0.80 -9.04 -32.67
C ASP A 9 1.32 -9.15 -31.23
N ARG A 10 0.65 -9.95 -30.39
CA ARG A 10 1.04 -10.21 -29.00
C ARG A 10 1.80 -11.52 -28.79
N VAL A 11 2.01 -12.32 -29.84
CA VAL A 11 2.74 -13.60 -29.75
C VAL A 11 4.23 -13.33 -29.57
N VAL A 12 4.88 -14.05 -28.66
CA VAL A 12 6.35 -14.12 -28.56
C VAL A 12 6.75 -15.58 -28.40
N ASN A 13 7.38 -16.13 -29.44
CA ASN A 13 7.67 -17.55 -29.55
C ASN A 13 9.15 -17.88 -29.77
N HIS A 14 10.01 -16.86 -29.81
CA HIS A 14 11.48 -16.99 -29.76
C HIS A 14 12.07 -15.88 -28.89
N VAL A 15 12.91 -16.23 -27.91
CA VAL A 15 13.56 -15.26 -27.01
C VAL A 15 15.04 -15.50 -26.79
N ARG A 16 15.79 -14.40 -26.64
CA ARG A 16 17.18 -14.38 -26.14
C ARG A 16 17.28 -13.61 -24.83
N VAL A 17 17.73 -14.25 -23.77
CA VAL A 17 17.92 -13.66 -22.43
C VAL A 17 19.39 -13.31 -22.24
N LYS A 18 19.67 -12.03 -21.98
CA LYS A 18 21.01 -11.52 -21.60
C LYS A 18 21.05 -11.30 -20.09
N GLY A 19 21.62 -12.27 -19.38
CA GLY A 19 21.82 -12.29 -17.93
C GLY A 19 22.98 -11.42 -17.46
N GLY A 20 23.31 -11.57 -16.17
CA GLY A 20 24.51 -10.99 -15.56
C GLY A 20 25.75 -11.86 -15.79
N PHE A 21 26.71 -11.80 -14.87
CA PHE A 21 27.90 -12.65 -14.89
C PHE A 21 27.81 -13.74 -13.82
N GLU A 22 28.17 -14.95 -14.21
CA GLU A 22 28.40 -16.08 -13.32
C GLU A 22 29.88 -16.10 -12.92
N ASN A 23 30.16 -16.20 -11.62
CA ASN A 23 31.53 -16.33 -11.12
C ASN A 23 31.92 -17.80 -11.10
N ILE A 24 32.86 -18.19 -11.96
CA ILE A 24 33.35 -19.57 -12.06
C ILE A 24 34.71 -19.66 -11.41
N LEU A 25 34.85 -20.52 -10.39
CA LEU A 25 36.15 -20.93 -9.86
C LEU A 25 36.74 -21.98 -10.81
N THR A 26 37.93 -21.72 -11.32
CA THR A 26 38.66 -22.63 -12.20
C THR A 26 40.04 -22.93 -11.66
N GLU A 27 40.57 -24.08 -12.06
CA GLU A 27 41.95 -24.49 -11.83
C GLU A 27 42.57 -24.87 -13.17
N GLU A 28 43.71 -24.28 -13.53
CA GLU A 28 44.45 -24.62 -14.74
C GLU A 28 45.94 -24.85 -14.41
N THR A 29 46.52 -25.92 -14.96
CA THR A 29 47.95 -26.20 -14.84
C THR A 29 48.62 -25.98 -16.19
N ILE A 30 49.59 -25.07 -16.25
CA ILE A 30 50.28 -24.72 -17.49
C ILE A 30 51.60 -25.49 -17.55
N THR A 31 51.72 -26.42 -18.50
CA THR A 31 52.93 -27.22 -18.68
C THR A 31 54.06 -26.41 -19.31
N GLY A 32 55.27 -26.47 -18.76
CA GLY A 32 56.45 -25.76 -19.25
C GLY A 32 57.24 -25.09 -18.13
N SER A 33 58.37 -24.48 -18.50
CA SER A 33 59.18 -23.67 -17.57
C SER A 33 59.36 -22.26 -18.11
N GLY A 34 59.29 -21.27 -17.24
CA GLY A 34 59.45 -19.87 -17.61
C GLY A 34 59.09 -18.92 -16.47
N THR A 35 59.23 -17.63 -16.73
CA THR A 35 58.87 -16.56 -15.79
C THR A 35 57.49 -15.98 -16.04
N THR A 36 56.92 -16.14 -17.24
CA THR A 36 55.59 -15.60 -17.59
C THR A 36 54.71 -16.69 -18.18
N PHE A 37 53.47 -16.75 -17.71
CA PHE A 37 52.47 -17.72 -18.14
C PHE A 37 51.17 -17.01 -18.49
N THR A 38 50.44 -17.50 -19.50
CA THR A 38 49.18 -16.91 -19.98
C THR A 38 48.00 -17.78 -19.58
N LEU A 39 47.05 -17.18 -18.87
CA LEU A 39 45.82 -17.80 -18.39
C LEU A 39 44.77 -17.91 -19.50
N THR A 40 43.89 -18.92 -19.41
CA THR A 40 42.81 -19.10 -20.38
C THR A 40 41.74 -18.01 -20.29
N HIS A 41 41.42 -17.59 -19.06
CA HIS A 41 40.35 -16.63 -18.76
C HIS A 41 40.87 -15.41 -18.00
N LYS A 42 40.17 -14.29 -18.16
CA LYS A 42 40.47 -13.04 -17.42
C LYS A 42 40.13 -13.23 -15.94
N PRO A 43 41.10 -13.23 -15.01
CA PRO A 43 40.82 -13.37 -13.59
C PRO A 43 40.06 -12.15 -13.05
N SER A 44 39.09 -12.37 -12.17
CA SER A 44 38.18 -11.32 -11.66
C SER A 44 38.01 -11.32 -10.13
N GLY A 45 38.66 -12.22 -9.40
CA GLY A 45 38.49 -12.35 -7.95
C GLY A 45 39.63 -13.11 -7.27
N SER A 46 39.32 -14.11 -6.45
CA SER A 46 40.34 -14.87 -5.71
C SER A 46 41.37 -15.47 -6.67
N PHE A 47 42.65 -15.39 -6.32
CA PHE A 47 43.75 -15.88 -7.15
C PHE A 47 44.78 -16.59 -6.27
N LYS A 48 45.12 -17.82 -6.62
CA LYS A 48 46.09 -18.66 -5.93
C LYS A 48 47.00 -19.35 -6.94
N VAL A 49 48.27 -19.50 -6.57
CA VAL A 49 49.28 -20.20 -7.36
C VAL A 49 49.91 -21.30 -6.54
N VAL A 50 50.01 -22.49 -7.12
CA VAL A 50 50.69 -23.66 -6.53
C VAL A 50 51.77 -24.14 -7.50
N VAL A 51 52.98 -24.35 -6.99
CA VAL A 51 54.09 -24.95 -7.75
C VAL A 51 54.68 -26.09 -6.93
N GLY A 52 54.82 -27.28 -7.53
CA GLY A 52 55.37 -28.45 -6.86
C GLY A 52 54.61 -28.86 -5.57
N GLY A 53 53.30 -28.58 -5.52
CA GLY A 53 52.45 -28.88 -4.35
C GLY A 53 52.51 -27.84 -3.22
N SER A 54 53.30 -26.77 -3.37
CA SER A 54 53.39 -25.68 -2.38
C SER A 54 52.80 -24.38 -2.93
N GLU A 55 52.10 -23.63 -2.08
CA GLU A 55 51.56 -22.33 -2.44
C GLU A 55 52.67 -21.29 -2.59
N VAL A 56 52.64 -20.53 -3.69
CA VAL A 56 53.60 -19.46 -3.94
C VAL A 56 53.10 -18.19 -3.26
N SER A 57 53.95 -17.55 -2.47
CA SER A 57 53.62 -16.26 -1.83
C SER A 57 53.19 -15.22 -2.87
N PRO A 58 52.11 -14.45 -2.62
CA PRO A 58 51.65 -13.38 -3.52
C PRO A 58 52.69 -12.29 -3.82
N GLN A 59 53.74 -12.18 -3.02
CA GLN A 59 54.84 -11.23 -3.26
C GLN A 59 55.77 -11.67 -4.40
N ASN A 60 55.71 -12.94 -4.80
CA ASN A 60 56.64 -13.55 -5.76
C ASN A 60 56.10 -13.58 -7.19
N TYR A 61 54.89 -13.07 -7.43
CA TYR A 61 54.29 -12.97 -8.75
C TYR A 61 53.39 -11.74 -8.89
N THR A 62 53.17 -11.31 -10.13
CA THR A 62 52.21 -10.27 -10.50
C THR A 62 51.19 -10.82 -11.48
N VAL A 63 49.92 -10.46 -11.32
CA VAL A 63 48.83 -10.85 -12.22
C VAL A 63 48.37 -9.65 -13.02
N ASP A 64 48.49 -9.72 -14.34
CA ASP A 64 47.86 -8.80 -15.26
C ASP A 64 46.56 -9.43 -15.77
N ALA A 65 45.45 -9.03 -15.16
CA ALA A 65 44.14 -9.57 -15.49
C ALA A 65 43.71 -9.22 -16.93
N GLU A 66 44.09 -8.05 -17.45
CA GLU A 66 43.68 -7.60 -18.78
C GLU A 66 44.37 -8.40 -19.88
N ASN A 67 45.67 -8.58 -19.73
CA ASN A 67 46.48 -9.37 -20.66
C ASN A 67 46.47 -10.88 -20.33
N LYS A 68 45.78 -11.29 -19.26
CA LYS A 68 45.69 -12.67 -18.77
C LYS A 68 47.06 -13.28 -18.49
N THR A 69 48.01 -12.52 -17.97
CA THR A 69 49.37 -13.01 -17.73
C THR A 69 49.73 -13.03 -16.25
N VAL A 70 50.54 -14.01 -15.87
CA VAL A 70 51.16 -14.11 -14.55
C VAL A 70 52.66 -14.12 -14.72
N THR A 71 53.35 -13.19 -14.07
CA THR A 71 54.80 -13.05 -14.13
C THR A 71 55.40 -13.30 -12.77
N PHE A 72 56.33 -14.25 -12.69
CA PHE A 72 57.07 -14.63 -11.48
C PHE A 72 58.43 -13.93 -11.41
N THR A 73 58.89 -13.72 -10.18
CA THR A 73 60.24 -13.19 -9.90
C THR A 73 61.35 -14.19 -10.28
N THR A 74 61.06 -15.49 -10.24
CA THR A 74 61.97 -16.57 -10.67
C THR A 74 61.24 -17.55 -11.58
N SER A 75 61.97 -18.23 -12.47
CA SER A 75 61.41 -19.25 -13.34
C SER A 75 60.71 -20.33 -12.52
N GLN A 76 59.48 -20.67 -12.90
CA GLN A 76 58.69 -21.77 -12.33
C GLN A 76 58.54 -22.89 -13.36
N THR A 77 58.23 -24.09 -12.89
CA THR A 77 57.95 -25.25 -13.75
C THR A 77 56.58 -25.80 -13.42
N ASN A 78 55.72 -25.95 -14.43
CA ASN A 78 54.37 -26.48 -14.32
C ASN A 78 53.50 -25.85 -13.22
N PRO A 79 53.36 -24.50 -13.16
CA PRO A 79 52.50 -23.87 -12.16
C PRO A 79 51.02 -24.21 -12.38
N THR A 80 50.31 -24.37 -11.26
CA THR A 80 48.85 -24.50 -11.19
C THR A 80 48.25 -23.20 -10.67
N PHE A 81 47.28 -22.65 -11.39
CA PHE A 81 46.57 -21.43 -11.05
C PHE A 81 45.13 -21.75 -10.70
N THR A 82 44.69 -21.32 -9.52
CA THR A 82 43.29 -21.41 -9.09
C THR A 82 42.74 -19.99 -9.02
N TYR A 83 41.74 -19.66 -9.84
CA TYR A 83 41.19 -18.31 -9.87
C TYR A 83 39.71 -18.25 -10.28
N THR A 84 39.04 -17.16 -9.94
CA THR A 84 37.67 -16.90 -10.41
C THR A 84 37.67 -16.06 -11.68
N TYR A 85 36.77 -16.36 -12.63
CA TYR A 85 36.50 -15.53 -13.79
C TYR A 85 34.99 -15.32 -13.98
N ASN A 86 34.64 -14.21 -14.64
CA ASN A 86 33.25 -13.84 -14.92
C ASN A 86 32.82 -14.40 -16.28
N ARG A 87 31.78 -15.23 -16.30
CA ARG A 87 31.16 -15.74 -17.54
C ARG A 87 29.80 -15.07 -17.78
N PRO A 88 29.57 -14.40 -18.92
CA PRO A 88 28.26 -13.82 -19.22
C PRO A 88 27.21 -14.92 -19.39
N VAL A 89 26.04 -14.74 -18.78
CA VAL A 89 24.90 -15.65 -18.90
C VAL A 89 24.06 -15.24 -20.11
N VAL A 90 24.09 -16.02 -21.19
CA VAL A 90 23.26 -15.78 -22.39
C VAL A 90 22.54 -17.07 -22.75
N VAL A 91 21.21 -16.99 -22.93
CA VAL A 91 20.36 -18.14 -23.23
C VAL A 91 19.35 -17.81 -24.33
N GLU A 92 19.10 -18.76 -25.21
CA GLU A 92 18.12 -18.68 -26.30
C GLU A 92 17.09 -19.82 -26.16
N TYR A 93 15.80 -19.54 -26.42
CA TYR A 93 14.71 -20.53 -26.35
C TYR A 93 13.60 -20.19 -27.35
N GLN A 94 13.04 -21.22 -28.00
CA GLN A 94 11.98 -21.09 -29.01
C GLN A 94 10.92 -22.20 -28.87
N ASP A 95 9.70 -21.95 -29.37
CA ASP A 95 8.60 -22.92 -29.49
C ASP A 95 8.23 -23.11 -30.96
N ASP A 96 8.68 -24.23 -31.54
CA ASP A 96 8.59 -24.47 -32.98
C ASP A 96 7.15 -24.62 -33.48
N ASP A 97 6.26 -25.22 -32.67
CA ASP A 97 4.85 -25.40 -33.03
C ASP A 97 4.13 -24.04 -33.16
N SER A 98 4.39 -23.12 -32.23
CA SER A 98 3.90 -21.75 -32.29
C SER A 98 4.50 -20.98 -33.47
N ILE A 99 5.80 -21.13 -33.74
CA ILE A 99 6.46 -20.47 -34.90
C ILE A 99 5.84 -20.95 -36.20
N ASN A 100 5.62 -22.26 -36.35
CA ASN A 100 4.98 -22.85 -37.51
C ASN A 100 3.53 -22.35 -37.70
N THR A 101 2.83 -22.06 -36.60
CA THR A 101 1.41 -21.64 -36.62
C THR A 101 1.24 -20.13 -36.82
N TYR A 102 2.10 -19.30 -36.22
CA TYR A 102 1.90 -17.85 -36.11
C TYR A 102 3.05 -17.01 -36.71
N GLY A 103 4.10 -17.64 -37.24
CA GLY A 103 5.32 -16.96 -37.68
C GLY A 103 6.28 -16.65 -36.52
N GLU A 104 7.55 -16.44 -36.84
CA GLU A 104 8.58 -16.14 -35.84
C GLU A 104 8.42 -14.72 -35.29
N ASN A 105 8.29 -14.64 -33.96
CA ASN A 105 8.21 -13.41 -33.20
C ASN A 105 9.32 -13.40 -32.14
N TYR A 106 10.47 -12.84 -32.54
CA TYR A 106 11.70 -12.78 -31.75
C TYR A 106 11.71 -11.65 -30.72
N LYS A 107 12.28 -11.90 -29.53
CA LYS A 107 12.51 -10.86 -28.52
C LYS A 107 13.78 -11.06 -27.70
N GLU A 108 14.59 -10.01 -27.60
CA GLU A 108 15.72 -9.96 -26.67
C GLU A 108 15.28 -9.39 -25.30
N ILE A 109 15.73 -10.02 -24.21
CA ILE A 109 15.36 -9.67 -22.83
C ILE A 109 16.62 -9.40 -22.00
N PRO A 110 16.88 -8.14 -21.60
CA PRO A 110 17.93 -7.81 -20.64
C PRO A 110 17.48 -8.20 -19.21
N ALA A 111 18.25 -9.06 -18.56
CA ALA A 111 17.95 -9.60 -17.23
C ALA A 111 19.22 -9.73 -16.36
N PRO A 112 19.91 -8.61 -16.03
CA PRO A 112 21.20 -8.63 -15.32
C PRO A 112 21.18 -9.31 -13.95
N TRP A 113 19.99 -9.51 -13.36
CA TRP A 113 19.78 -10.26 -12.12
C TRP A 113 19.87 -11.79 -12.28
N LEU A 114 19.93 -12.32 -13.51
CA LEU A 114 20.13 -13.75 -13.78
C LEU A 114 21.61 -14.03 -13.94
N THR A 115 22.26 -14.39 -12.83
CA THR A 115 23.69 -14.73 -12.78
C THR A 115 23.95 -16.24 -12.86
N ASP A 116 22.91 -17.06 -12.92
CA ASP A 116 22.97 -18.51 -13.08
C ASP A 116 22.35 -18.94 -14.42
N LEU A 117 23.02 -19.88 -15.10
CA LEU A 117 22.64 -20.33 -16.43
C LEU A 117 21.38 -21.20 -16.45
N ALA A 118 21.12 -21.98 -15.39
CA ALA A 118 19.93 -22.83 -15.29
C ALA A 118 18.67 -21.98 -15.02
N ASP A 119 18.78 -20.97 -14.17
CA ASP A 119 17.71 -20.00 -13.93
C ASP A 119 17.38 -19.18 -15.18
N ALA A 120 18.39 -18.79 -15.97
CA ALA A 120 18.19 -18.12 -17.25
C ALA A 120 17.47 -19.02 -18.28
N ARG A 121 17.79 -20.31 -18.35
CA ARG A 121 17.06 -21.29 -19.18
C ARG A 121 15.62 -21.46 -18.76
N LYS A 122 15.36 -21.60 -17.46
CA LYS A 122 14.00 -21.71 -16.94
C LYS A 122 13.16 -20.47 -17.27
N TYR A 123 13.75 -19.29 -17.08
CA TYR A 123 13.09 -18.02 -17.38
C TYR A 123 12.73 -17.88 -18.87
N ALA A 124 13.65 -18.22 -19.77
CA ALA A 124 13.41 -18.17 -21.22
C ALA A 124 12.22 -19.08 -21.64
N LYS A 125 12.16 -20.30 -21.08
CA LYS A 125 11.09 -21.26 -21.34
C LYS A 125 9.72 -20.81 -20.80
N GLU A 126 9.67 -20.36 -19.55
CA GLU A 126 8.43 -19.86 -18.94
C GLU A 126 7.88 -18.64 -19.67
N PHE A 127 8.77 -17.79 -20.19
CA PHE A 127 8.39 -16.64 -21.00
C PHE A 127 7.69 -17.07 -22.28
N VAL A 128 8.31 -17.93 -23.10
CA VAL A 128 7.70 -18.37 -24.36
C VAL A 128 6.37 -19.10 -24.12
N ASN A 129 6.27 -19.97 -23.11
CA ASN A 129 5.01 -20.67 -22.79
C ASN A 129 3.83 -19.74 -22.47
N ALA A 130 4.09 -18.55 -21.91
CA ALA A 130 3.04 -17.60 -21.58
C ALA A 130 2.53 -16.79 -22.78
N TRP A 131 3.30 -16.74 -23.88
CA TRP A 131 3.04 -15.84 -25.02
C TRP A 131 3.08 -16.57 -26.37
N ARG A 132 3.19 -17.90 -26.38
CA ARG A 132 3.24 -18.71 -27.62
C ARG A 132 1.90 -18.77 -28.38
N GLU A 133 0.80 -18.35 -27.77
CA GLU A 133 -0.54 -18.36 -28.38
C GLU A 133 -1.23 -16.99 -28.17
N PRO A 134 -2.02 -16.51 -29.13
CA PRO A 134 -2.72 -15.23 -29.00
C PRO A 134 -3.89 -15.32 -28.00
N PRO A 135 -4.16 -14.26 -27.22
CA PRO A 135 -5.30 -14.23 -26.30
C PRO A 135 -6.64 -14.20 -27.05
N VAL A 136 -7.66 -14.91 -26.55
CA VAL A 136 -9.02 -14.95 -27.14
C VAL A 136 -9.97 -14.05 -26.35
N THR A 137 -10.78 -13.24 -27.04
CA THR A 137 -11.86 -12.44 -26.43
C THR A 137 -13.20 -12.67 -27.15
N CYS A 138 -14.31 -12.76 -26.39
CA CYS A 138 -15.67 -12.84 -26.93
C CYS A 138 -16.54 -11.70 -26.38
N GLN A 139 -17.34 -11.06 -27.25
CA GLN A 139 -18.37 -10.09 -26.88
C GLN A 139 -19.73 -10.55 -27.42
N LEU A 140 -20.71 -10.69 -26.53
CA LEU A 140 -22.11 -10.91 -26.89
C LEU A 140 -22.87 -9.59 -26.74
N ILE A 141 -23.41 -9.06 -27.86
CA ILE A 141 -24.19 -7.81 -27.87
C ILE A 141 -25.63 -8.17 -28.21
N ARG A 142 -26.56 -8.02 -27.24
CA ARG A 142 -28.00 -8.18 -27.49
C ARG A 142 -28.75 -6.85 -27.38
N PRO A 143 -29.75 -6.56 -28.25
CA PRO A 143 -30.40 -5.25 -28.30
C PRO A 143 -31.49 -5.02 -27.24
N THR A 144 -31.96 -6.06 -26.55
CA THR A 144 -33.08 -5.96 -25.59
C THR A 144 -32.61 -6.34 -24.19
N ILE A 145 -33.09 -5.63 -23.16
CA ILE A 145 -32.82 -5.93 -21.76
C ILE A 145 -33.47 -7.26 -21.42
N ASP A 146 -32.68 -8.32 -21.47
CA ASP A 146 -33.06 -9.61 -20.90
C ASP A 146 -32.88 -9.52 -19.38
N THR A 147 -34.00 -9.38 -18.66
CA THR A 147 -34.02 -9.33 -17.19
C THR A 147 -34.01 -10.72 -16.57
N THR A 148 -34.04 -11.78 -17.39
CA THR A 148 -34.07 -13.16 -16.91
C THR A 148 -32.69 -13.75 -16.69
N ILE A 149 -31.63 -13.03 -17.10
CA ILE A 149 -30.26 -13.51 -17.05
C ILE A 149 -29.57 -12.97 -15.79
N ASP A 150 -29.13 -13.89 -14.92
CA ASP A 150 -28.47 -13.56 -13.65
C ASP A 150 -26.96 -13.75 -13.69
N VAL A 151 -26.24 -12.99 -12.87
CA VAL A 151 -24.82 -13.27 -12.59
C VAL A 151 -24.73 -14.64 -11.91
N ASN A 152 -23.82 -15.48 -12.39
CA ASN A 152 -23.62 -16.91 -12.08
C ASN A 152 -24.54 -17.90 -12.79
N GLU A 153 -25.46 -17.44 -13.65
CA GLU A 153 -26.21 -18.34 -14.51
C GLU A 153 -25.28 -19.00 -15.55
N LYS A 154 -25.55 -20.27 -15.85
CA LYS A 154 -24.80 -21.05 -16.84
C LYS A 154 -25.51 -20.98 -18.18
N ILE A 155 -24.82 -20.51 -19.20
CA ILE A 155 -25.31 -20.50 -20.58
C ILE A 155 -24.51 -21.50 -21.42
N THR A 156 -25.21 -22.23 -22.29
CA THR A 156 -24.57 -23.14 -23.24
C THR A 156 -24.29 -22.39 -24.53
N VAL A 157 -23.01 -22.33 -24.92
CA VAL A 157 -22.57 -21.82 -26.22
C VAL A 157 -22.41 -23.01 -27.16
N VAL A 158 -23.02 -22.94 -28.34
CA VAL A 158 -22.96 -24.00 -29.36
C VAL A 158 -22.20 -23.50 -30.58
N ASP A 159 -21.12 -24.18 -30.96
CA ASP A 159 -20.44 -24.03 -32.25
C ASP A 159 -21.22 -24.85 -33.30
N SER A 160 -22.05 -24.17 -34.09
CA SER A 160 -22.89 -24.81 -35.10
C SER A 160 -22.13 -25.35 -36.31
N ILE A 161 -20.86 -24.99 -36.49
CA ILE A 161 -20.01 -25.46 -37.60
C ILE A 161 -19.35 -26.79 -37.22
N ARG A 162 -18.88 -26.90 -35.97
CA ARG A 162 -18.27 -28.13 -35.43
C ARG A 162 -19.26 -29.07 -34.75
N ASN A 163 -20.49 -28.60 -34.52
CA ASN A 163 -21.52 -29.30 -33.76
C ASN A 163 -21.08 -29.63 -32.31
N GLU A 164 -20.36 -28.69 -31.69
CA GLU A 164 -19.85 -28.79 -30.32
C GLU A 164 -20.52 -27.76 -29.42
N SER A 165 -20.59 -28.01 -28.11
CA SER A 165 -21.15 -27.03 -27.17
C SER A 165 -20.42 -27.02 -25.84
N GLU A 166 -20.30 -25.83 -25.24
CA GLU A 166 -19.65 -25.62 -23.94
C GLU A 166 -20.55 -24.79 -23.01
N GLN A 167 -20.59 -25.16 -21.73
CA GLN A 167 -21.28 -24.36 -20.70
C GLN A 167 -20.34 -23.31 -20.11
N LEU A 168 -20.73 -22.04 -20.22
CA LEU A 168 -20.03 -20.90 -19.65
C LEU A 168 -20.89 -20.25 -18.57
N THR A 169 -20.25 -19.76 -17.52
CA THR A 169 -20.93 -19.06 -16.43
C THR A 169 -20.84 -17.55 -16.67
N ILE A 170 -21.94 -16.84 -16.45
CA ILE A 170 -21.97 -15.38 -16.51
C ILE A 170 -21.29 -14.82 -15.28
N THR A 171 -20.21 -14.09 -15.47
CA THR A 171 -19.42 -13.53 -14.36
C THR A 171 -19.74 -12.06 -14.12
N LYS A 172 -20.30 -11.35 -15.11
CA LYS A 172 -20.64 -9.93 -15.00
C LYS A 172 -21.67 -9.50 -16.05
N ILE A 173 -22.60 -8.64 -15.63
CA ILE A 173 -23.57 -7.96 -16.50
C ILE A 173 -23.40 -6.45 -16.29
N VAL A 174 -23.31 -5.68 -17.36
CA VAL A 174 -23.19 -4.22 -17.33
C VAL A 174 -24.04 -3.59 -18.44
N TRP A 175 -24.49 -2.36 -18.23
CA TRP A 175 -25.26 -1.59 -19.22
C TRP A 175 -24.42 -0.44 -19.77
N ASP A 176 -24.44 -0.25 -21.08
CA ASP A 176 -23.78 0.88 -21.72
C ASP A 176 -24.65 2.16 -21.67
N SER A 177 -24.08 3.28 -22.11
CA SER A 177 -24.75 4.59 -22.12
C SER A 177 -25.97 4.68 -23.04
N ASN A 178 -26.20 3.67 -23.89
CA ASN A 178 -27.35 3.57 -24.79
C ASN A 178 -28.39 2.55 -24.29
N GLY A 179 -28.24 2.02 -23.07
CA GLY A 179 -29.15 1.06 -22.48
C GLY A 179 -28.98 -0.38 -22.97
N ARG A 180 -27.86 -0.70 -23.65
CA ARG A 180 -27.58 -2.04 -24.16
C ARG A 180 -26.90 -2.88 -23.07
N THR A 181 -27.29 -4.14 -22.95
CA THR A 181 -26.71 -5.08 -21.98
C THR A 181 -25.46 -5.74 -22.55
N ILE A 182 -24.35 -5.64 -21.81
CA ILE A 182 -23.07 -6.30 -22.07
C ILE A 182 -22.88 -7.41 -21.03
N VAL A 183 -22.68 -8.64 -21.50
CA VAL A 183 -22.54 -9.85 -20.67
C VAL A 183 -21.12 -10.42 -20.81
N THR A 184 -20.48 -10.71 -19.68
CA THR A 184 -19.13 -11.32 -19.62
C THR A 184 -19.24 -12.79 -19.23
N LEU A 185 -18.59 -13.67 -20.01
CA LEU A 185 -18.66 -15.13 -19.88
C LEU A 185 -17.30 -15.72 -19.51
N GLY A 186 -17.29 -16.80 -18.73
CA GLY A 186 -16.07 -17.56 -18.42
C GLY A 186 -16.36 -18.97 -17.89
N SER A 187 -15.35 -19.85 -17.94
CA SER A 187 -15.39 -21.18 -17.32
C SER A 187 -15.00 -21.08 -15.83
N ASN A 188 -15.71 -21.79 -14.95
CA ASN A 188 -15.45 -21.75 -13.50
C ASN A 188 -14.16 -22.54 -13.17
N PRO A 189 -13.09 -21.93 -12.63
CA PRO A 189 -11.95 -22.68 -12.11
C PRO A 189 -12.21 -23.14 -10.68
N TYR A 190 -11.82 -24.37 -10.34
CA TYR A 190 -11.88 -24.98 -9.00
C TYR A 190 -11.63 -23.98 -7.86
N ILE A 191 -12.58 -23.91 -6.91
CA ILE A 191 -12.70 -22.79 -5.96
C ILE A 191 -11.74 -22.95 -4.78
N GLU A 192 -10.79 -22.02 -4.72
CA GLU A 192 -9.81 -21.62 -3.70
C GLU A 192 -10.26 -21.62 -2.21
N GLY A 193 -11.54 -21.89 -1.92
CA GLY A 193 -12.18 -21.69 -0.60
C GLY A 193 -11.71 -22.62 0.51
N ASP A 194 -11.48 -23.90 0.20
CA ASP A 194 -11.11 -24.89 1.23
C ASP A 194 -9.63 -24.81 1.64
N TRP A 195 -8.77 -24.31 0.75
CA TRP A 195 -7.36 -24.01 1.07
C TRP A 195 -7.22 -22.80 1.99
N LYS A 196 -8.03 -21.76 1.79
CA LYS A 196 -7.96 -20.50 2.52
C LYS A 196 -8.20 -20.68 4.02
N ARG A 197 -9.08 -21.62 4.39
CA ARG A 197 -9.44 -21.89 5.79
C ARG A 197 -8.35 -22.64 6.57
N GLU A 198 -7.72 -23.65 5.96
CA GLU A 198 -6.58 -24.39 6.55
C GLU A 198 -5.35 -23.48 6.73
N VAL A 199 -5.12 -22.57 5.77
CA VAL A 199 -4.03 -21.60 5.82
C VAL A 199 -4.29 -20.52 6.88
N GLN A 200 -5.52 -20.02 6.99
CA GLN A 200 -5.88 -19.01 8.00
C GLN A 200 -5.74 -19.54 9.44
N ASP A 201 -6.09 -20.80 9.70
CA ASP A 201 -5.94 -21.40 11.04
C ASP A 201 -4.47 -21.67 11.41
N ARG A 202 -3.62 -21.93 10.43
CA ARG A 202 -2.16 -22.07 10.63
C ARG A 202 -1.47 -20.72 10.78
N ILE A 203 -1.90 -19.70 10.03
CA ILE A 203 -1.44 -18.31 10.17
C ILE A 203 -1.77 -17.76 11.56
N LYS A 204 -2.99 -17.94 12.06
CA LYS A 204 -3.39 -17.52 13.42
C LYS A 204 -2.56 -18.17 14.55
N LYS A 205 -2.05 -19.39 14.34
CA LYS A 205 -1.15 -20.08 15.28
C LYS A 205 0.29 -19.56 15.22
N ILE A 206 0.70 -19.01 14.08
CA ILE A 206 2.05 -18.49 13.82
C ILE A 206 2.14 -17.00 14.22
N GLU A 207 1.10 -16.20 13.98
CA GLU A 207 1.00 -14.78 14.34
C GLU A 207 1.09 -14.51 15.85
N ARG A 208 0.85 -15.52 16.70
CA ARG A 208 1.08 -15.42 18.15
C ARG A 208 2.55 -15.50 18.58
N ARG A 209 3.49 -15.72 17.65
CA ARG A 209 4.90 -15.94 17.97
C ARG A 209 5.81 -15.18 17.00
N PHE A 210 6.25 -14.01 17.46
CA PHE A 210 7.45 -13.24 17.05
C PHE A 210 7.27 -12.08 16.05
N PHE A 211 7.56 -10.88 16.54
CA PHE A 211 7.67 -9.61 15.80
C PHE A 211 9.13 -9.31 15.42
N GLU A 212 9.30 -8.70 14.25
CA GLU A 212 10.40 -7.84 13.75
C GLU A 212 11.74 -8.38 13.23
N GLN A 213 12.18 -9.63 13.43
CA GLN A 213 13.44 -10.10 12.81
C GLN A 213 13.31 -10.96 11.54
N ASP A 214 12.10 -11.31 11.09
CA ASP A 214 11.92 -12.33 10.04
C ASP A 214 11.40 -11.84 8.69
N GLU A 215 11.34 -10.53 8.38
CA GLU A 215 10.98 -10.11 7.01
C GLU A 215 12.08 -10.50 5.99
N GLN A 216 13.35 -10.46 6.42
CA GLN A 216 14.49 -10.86 5.57
C GLN A 216 14.68 -12.38 5.51
N ILE A 217 14.35 -13.12 6.58
CA ILE A 217 14.46 -14.59 6.62
C ILE A 217 13.26 -15.23 5.89
N PHE A 218 12.04 -14.69 6.03
CA PHE A 218 10.85 -15.16 5.31
C PHE A 218 10.93 -14.88 3.80
N SER A 219 11.47 -13.73 3.38
CA SER A 219 11.76 -13.43 1.96
C SER A 219 12.79 -14.40 1.35
N ARG A 220 13.80 -14.81 2.14
CA ARG A 220 14.79 -15.84 1.72
C ARG A 220 14.17 -17.24 1.66
N LEU A 221 13.30 -17.61 2.60
CA LEU A 221 12.61 -18.91 2.62
C LEU A 221 11.56 -19.07 1.52
N ILE A 222 10.81 -18.01 1.19
CA ILE A 222 9.87 -17.97 0.06
C ILE A 222 10.61 -18.11 -1.28
N LYS A 223 11.74 -17.40 -1.45
CA LYS A 223 12.58 -17.52 -2.64
C LYS A 223 13.17 -18.92 -2.82
N HIS A 224 13.51 -19.61 -1.71
CA HIS A 224 14.19 -20.91 -1.79
C HIS A 224 13.24 -22.11 -1.99
N LYS A 225 11.97 -22.04 -1.56
CA LYS A 225 11.04 -23.19 -1.65
C LYS A 225 10.00 -23.17 -2.77
N LEU A 226 9.58 -22.03 -3.32
CA LEU A 226 8.42 -22.00 -4.23
C LEU A 226 8.69 -22.23 -5.72
N LYS A 227 9.95 -22.22 -6.20
CA LYS A 227 10.31 -22.48 -7.62
C LYS A 227 9.32 -21.91 -8.66
N ALA A 228 8.66 -20.78 -8.40
CA ALA A 228 7.70 -20.12 -9.26
C ALA A 228 7.84 -18.61 -9.08
N LYS A 229 8.00 -17.86 -10.18
CA LYS A 229 7.95 -16.40 -10.17
C LYS A 229 6.53 -15.95 -10.53
N LEU A 230 5.84 -15.36 -9.55
CA LEU A 230 4.67 -14.52 -9.80
C LEU A 230 5.14 -13.24 -10.51
N ASN A 231 4.66 -12.98 -11.72
CA ASN A 231 4.87 -11.71 -12.41
C ASN A 231 3.58 -10.89 -12.38
N LEU A 232 3.46 -10.00 -11.39
CA LEU A 232 2.47 -8.93 -11.39
C LEU A 232 3.01 -7.80 -12.27
N LYS A 233 2.54 -7.70 -13.52
CA LYS A 233 2.70 -6.49 -14.33
C LYS A 233 1.50 -5.58 -14.11
N VAL A 234 1.60 -4.71 -13.12
CA VAL A 234 0.72 -3.53 -13.07
C VAL A 234 1.19 -2.57 -14.16
N LYS A 235 0.44 -2.48 -15.26
CA LYS A 235 0.46 -1.27 -16.08
C LYS A 235 -0.40 -0.25 -15.35
N VAL A 236 0.21 0.71 -14.65
CA VAL A 236 -0.48 1.97 -14.36
C VAL A 236 -0.42 2.76 -15.66
N GLN A 237 -1.47 2.65 -16.47
CA GLN A 237 -1.77 3.71 -17.41
C GLN A 237 -2.28 4.88 -16.57
N TYR A 238 -1.40 5.85 -16.32
CA TYR A 238 -1.87 7.18 -16.01
C TYR A 238 -2.54 7.69 -17.28
N ALA A 239 -3.86 7.55 -17.38
CA ALA A 239 -4.60 8.68 -17.93
C ALA A 239 -4.19 9.84 -17.02
N SER A 240 -3.35 10.74 -17.53
CA SER A 240 -3.00 11.98 -16.86
C SER A 240 -4.29 12.56 -16.25
N PRO A 241 -4.45 12.56 -14.92
CA PRO A 241 -5.41 13.42 -14.28
C PRO A 241 -4.73 14.77 -13.99
N VAL A 242 -3.68 15.13 -14.72
CA VAL A 242 -2.92 16.34 -14.42
C VAL A 242 -3.71 17.61 -14.82
N ASP A 243 -4.82 17.50 -15.55
CA ASP A 243 -5.63 18.68 -15.92
C ASP A 243 -7.12 18.63 -15.53
N SER A 244 -7.51 17.85 -14.50
CA SER A 244 -8.85 18.03 -13.93
C SER A 244 -8.96 17.91 -12.42
N PHE A 245 -7.86 18.18 -11.70
CA PHE A 245 -7.95 18.60 -10.29
C PHE A 245 -8.39 20.07 -10.19
N LEU A 246 -9.52 20.40 -10.80
CA LEU A 246 -10.31 21.54 -10.33
C LEU A 246 -10.98 21.13 -9.01
N LEU A 247 -10.99 22.04 -8.05
CA LEU A 247 -11.79 21.93 -6.82
C LEU A 247 -13.21 21.41 -7.14
N GLY A 248 -13.64 20.34 -6.47
CA GLY A 248 -15.05 19.91 -6.44
C GLY A 248 -15.42 18.56 -7.08
N HIS A 249 -14.56 17.53 -7.05
CA HIS A 249 -14.84 16.29 -7.78
C HIS A 249 -15.54 15.17 -6.96
N LEU A 250 -16.69 14.71 -7.46
CA LEU A 250 -17.57 13.61 -6.97
C LEU A 250 -16.92 12.20 -6.94
N THR A 251 -15.61 12.09 -7.19
CA THR A 251 -14.87 10.83 -7.34
C THR A 251 -14.55 10.15 -6.02
N LEU A 252 -14.37 10.90 -4.93
CA LEU A 252 -14.12 10.32 -3.60
C LEU A 252 -15.36 9.61 -3.05
N GLY A 253 -16.54 10.21 -3.19
CA GLY A 253 -17.82 9.58 -2.84
C GLY A 253 -18.08 8.30 -3.63
N ARG A 254 -17.75 8.27 -4.93
CA ARG A 254 -17.87 7.06 -5.78
C ARG A 254 -16.87 5.95 -5.46
N LEU A 255 -15.68 6.26 -4.92
CA LEU A 255 -14.68 5.26 -4.54
C LEU A 255 -14.92 4.69 -3.13
N ARG A 256 -15.63 5.42 -2.26
CA ARG A 256 -16.03 4.96 -0.92
C ARG A 256 -17.51 4.56 -0.83
N SER A 257 -18.28 4.66 -1.92
CA SER A 257 -19.64 4.10 -1.98
C SER A 257 -19.58 2.59 -1.76
N GLY A 258 -20.35 2.10 -0.79
CA GLY A 258 -20.40 0.71 -0.36
C GLY A 258 -19.66 0.42 0.95
N PHE A 259 -18.93 1.39 1.53
CA PHE A 259 -18.19 1.21 2.78
C PHE A 259 -18.70 2.14 3.88
N ASP A 260 -18.89 1.56 5.06
CA ASP A 260 -19.16 2.25 6.32
C ASP A 260 -17.91 2.31 7.22
N ALA A 261 -16.86 1.57 6.92
CA ALA A 261 -15.61 1.63 7.68
C ALA A 261 -14.88 2.99 7.54
N GLU A 262 -14.46 3.53 8.67
CA GLU A 262 -13.49 4.64 8.79
C GLU A 262 -12.20 4.10 9.42
N PRO A 263 -11.13 3.89 8.62
CA PRO A 263 -9.88 3.33 9.13
C PRO A 263 -9.18 4.24 10.14
N ASP A 264 -8.63 3.65 11.19
CA ASP A 264 -7.70 4.31 12.10
C ASP A 264 -6.29 4.34 11.51
N CYS A 265 -5.75 5.54 11.35
CA CYS A 265 -4.41 5.80 10.82
C CYS A 265 -3.34 5.88 11.93
N SER A 266 -3.63 5.53 13.18
CA SER A 266 -2.66 5.63 14.29
C SER A 266 -1.86 4.36 14.58
N ASN A 267 -2.11 3.26 13.84
CA ASN A 267 -1.61 1.90 14.10
C ASN A 267 -2.18 1.20 15.35
N ASN A 268 -3.18 1.78 16.03
CA ASN A 268 -3.82 1.16 17.20
C ASN A 268 -5.08 0.35 16.86
N ASN A 269 -5.44 0.28 15.57
CA ASN A 269 -6.58 -0.49 15.07
C ASN A 269 -7.93 -0.06 15.69
N ASN A 270 -8.02 1.19 16.15
CA ASN A 270 -9.22 1.81 16.70
C ASN A 270 -10.16 2.28 15.57
N ASN A 271 -10.46 1.38 14.62
CA ASN A 271 -11.25 1.72 13.44
C ASN A 271 -12.66 2.16 13.83
N GLY A 272 -13.16 3.16 13.11
CA GLY A 272 -14.53 3.64 13.22
C GLY A 272 -15.48 2.96 12.23
N THR A 273 -16.77 3.05 12.53
CA THR A 273 -17.85 2.68 11.61
C THR A 273 -18.86 3.81 11.52
N TRP A 274 -19.09 4.30 10.30
CA TRP A 274 -20.12 5.25 9.97
C TRP A 274 -21.51 4.62 10.13
N ALA A 275 -22.46 5.43 10.60
CA ALA A 275 -23.88 5.09 10.63
C ALA A 275 -24.71 6.32 10.25
N GLY A 276 -25.95 6.11 9.79
CA GLY A 276 -26.90 7.16 9.41
C GLY A 276 -27.23 7.19 7.92
N SER A 277 -28.12 8.10 7.55
CA SER A 277 -28.67 8.25 6.21
C SER A 277 -27.59 8.62 5.16
N GLY A 278 -27.56 7.88 4.06
CA GLY A 278 -26.56 8.05 2.99
C GLY A 278 -25.15 7.56 3.33
N VAL A 279 -24.96 6.88 4.47
CA VAL A 279 -23.79 6.02 4.67
C VAL A 279 -23.87 4.85 3.69
N THR A 280 -22.74 4.38 3.17
CA THR A 280 -22.61 3.41 2.06
C THR A 280 -23.02 3.90 0.67
N THR A 281 -23.53 5.12 0.51
CA THR A 281 -23.70 5.73 -0.83
C THR A 281 -22.55 6.69 -1.18
N GLY A 282 -21.58 6.87 -0.27
CA GLY A 282 -20.46 7.79 -0.44
C GLY A 282 -20.77 9.22 0.00
N SER A 283 -22.03 9.52 0.29
CA SER A 283 -22.50 10.85 0.70
C SER A 283 -22.01 11.28 2.09
N GLN A 284 -21.42 10.38 2.86
CA GLN A 284 -20.79 10.70 4.14
C GLN A 284 -19.44 11.41 3.99
N TYR A 285 -18.92 11.55 2.76
CA TYR A 285 -17.70 12.31 2.46
C TYR A 285 -17.99 13.47 1.53
N THR A 286 -17.36 14.62 1.80
CA THR A 286 -17.41 15.77 0.90
C THR A 286 -16.47 15.58 -0.30
N THR A 287 -16.71 16.34 -1.37
CA THR A 287 -15.83 16.42 -2.55
C THR A 287 -14.72 17.45 -2.39
N SER A 288 -14.75 18.21 -1.31
CA SER A 288 -13.75 19.19 -0.88
C SER A 288 -13.84 19.35 0.63
N GLY A 289 -12.75 19.09 1.34
CA GLY A 289 -12.65 19.22 2.81
C GLY A 289 -11.70 20.34 3.25
N TRP A 290 -11.17 20.23 4.47
CA TRP A 290 -10.11 21.11 4.96
C TRP A 290 -8.85 20.95 4.12
N ARG A 291 -8.55 19.73 3.69
CA ARG A 291 -7.41 19.41 2.80
C ARG A 291 -7.85 18.76 1.50
N LEU A 292 -8.59 17.65 1.58
CA LEU A 292 -8.99 16.85 0.42
C LEU A 292 -10.50 16.59 0.45
N SER A 293 -10.93 15.80 1.42
CA SER A 293 -12.30 15.41 1.73
C SER A 293 -12.51 15.63 3.21
N ALA A 294 -13.77 15.67 3.65
CA ALA A 294 -14.12 15.69 5.05
C ALA A 294 -15.31 14.76 5.28
N GLY A 295 -15.47 14.29 6.52
CA GLY A 295 -16.69 13.61 6.95
C GLY A 295 -17.84 14.61 7.02
N GLN A 296 -18.95 14.30 6.34
CA GLN A 296 -20.14 15.14 6.29
C GLN A 296 -21.20 14.65 7.30
N PHE A 297 -21.41 15.42 8.36
CA PHE A 297 -22.38 15.17 9.42
C PHE A 297 -23.64 16.01 9.17
N ASN A 298 -24.80 15.35 9.11
CA ASN A 298 -26.04 15.95 8.61
C ASN A 298 -26.93 16.58 9.71
N GLY A 299 -26.52 16.53 10.97
CA GLY A 299 -27.31 17.05 12.08
C GLY A 299 -28.50 16.19 12.50
N THR A 300 -28.67 14.98 11.95
CA THR A 300 -29.83 14.13 12.27
C THR A 300 -29.46 12.71 12.70
N ASP A 301 -28.60 12.02 11.96
CA ASP A 301 -28.31 10.61 12.24
C ASP A 301 -26.88 10.16 11.88
N ARG A 302 -26.10 11.00 11.17
CA ARG A 302 -24.73 10.65 10.81
C ARG A 302 -23.78 10.74 11.99
N LYS A 303 -23.05 9.65 12.23
CA LYS A 303 -22.01 9.55 13.24
C LYS A 303 -20.98 8.49 12.86
N ILE A 304 -19.82 8.53 13.52
CA ILE A 304 -18.86 7.43 13.53
C ILE A 304 -18.86 6.82 14.93
N THR A 305 -18.83 5.49 15.02
CA THR A 305 -18.64 4.76 16.28
C THR A 305 -17.33 4.01 16.21
N VAL A 306 -16.45 4.26 17.17
CA VAL A 306 -15.21 3.52 17.41
C VAL A 306 -15.45 2.65 18.65
N PRO A 307 -15.34 1.30 18.55
CA PRO A 307 -15.45 0.42 19.71
C PRO A 307 -14.50 0.84 20.84
N HIS A 308 -14.91 0.61 22.08
CA HIS A 308 -14.02 0.87 23.20
C HIS A 308 -12.72 0.07 23.08
N ASP A 309 -11.61 0.78 23.26
CA ASP A 309 -10.29 0.23 23.53
C ASP A 309 -9.66 1.01 24.70
N ALA A 310 -8.79 0.36 25.48
CA ALA A 310 -8.11 0.97 26.61
C ALA A 310 -7.11 2.05 26.19
N THR A 311 -6.61 2.03 24.96
CA THR A 311 -5.77 3.09 24.39
C THR A 311 -6.50 4.43 24.26
N LEU A 312 -7.84 4.42 24.23
CA LEU A 312 -8.69 5.61 24.21
C LEU A 312 -9.01 6.15 25.61
N ASP A 313 -8.53 5.50 26.68
CA ASP A 313 -8.77 5.93 28.06
C ASP A 313 -7.76 7.02 28.48
N ILE A 314 -7.91 8.20 27.88
CA ILE A 314 -7.08 9.37 28.16
C ILE A 314 -7.43 10.01 29.52
N THR A 315 -6.43 10.47 30.27
CA THR A 315 -6.59 10.93 31.66
C THR A 315 -5.97 12.30 31.94
N THR A 316 -4.81 12.34 32.61
CA THR A 316 -4.21 13.55 33.20
C THR A 316 -3.43 14.39 32.19
N GLN A 317 -2.95 13.76 31.11
CA GLN A 317 -2.27 14.41 30.00
C GLN A 317 -2.76 13.78 28.69
N PHE A 318 -3.17 14.62 27.74
CA PHE A 318 -3.65 14.17 26.43
C PHE A 318 -3.69 15.32 25.43
N THR A 319 -3.86 14.97 24.16
CA THR A 319 -4.13 15.93 23.10
C THR A 319 -5.26 15.43 22.21
N ILE A 320 -6.19 16.31 21.85
CA ILE A 320 -7.24 16.05 20.87
C ILE A 320 -7.11 17.12 19.78
N ALA A 321 -6.98 16.71 18.53
CA ALA A 321 -6.94 17.62 17.38
C ALA A 321 -8.02 17.26 16.36
N PHE A 322 -8.58 18.27 15.70
CA PHE A 322 -9.54 18.09 14.61
C PHE A 322 -9.70 19.38 13.81
N ALA A 323 -10.00 19.25 12.52
CA ALA A 323 -10.55 20.33 11.71
C ALA A 323 -12.08 20.25 11.70
N ILE A 324 -12.73 21.41 11.80
CA ILE A 324 -14.19 21.53 11.85
C ILE A 324 -14.68 22.68 10.99
N LYS A 325 -15.81 22.47 10.33
CA LYS A 325 -16.59 23.52 9.66
C LYS A 325 -18.05 23.35 10.05
N VAL A 326 -18.59 24.35 10.74
CA VAL A 326 -19.94 24.31 11.30
C VAL A 326 -20.95 24.78 10.26
N SER A 327 -21.97 23.97 9.96
CA SER A 327 -23.05 24.40 9.06
C SER A 327 -24.10 25.24 9.79
N ALA A 328 -24.44 24.86 11.02
CA ALA A 328 -25.38 25.58 11.87
C ALA A 328 -25.01 25.40 13.34
N TYR A 329 -25.19 26.45 14.15
CA TYR A 329 -25.04 26.32 15.60
C TYR A 329 -26.15 25.44 16.17
N PRO A 330 -25.82 24.58 17.13
CA PRO A 330 -26.81 23.74 17.76
C PRO A 330 -27.66 24.54 18.75
N GLY A 331 -28.92 24.13 18.95
CA GLY A 331 -29.80 24.74 19.96
C GLY A 331 -29.41 24.41 21.41
N SER A 332 -28.56 23.40 21.60
CA SER A 332 -27.94 23.02 22.88
C SER A 332 -26.52 22.51 22.63
N GLU A 333 -25.76 22.13 23.66
CA GLU A 333 -24.40 21.63 23.42
C GLU A 333 -24.39 20.32 22.64
N THR A 334 -23.72 20.30 21.49
CA THR A 334 -23.68 19.13 20.60
C THR A 334 -22.28 18.52 20.57
N PRO A 335 -22.14 17.20 20.75
CA PRO A 335 -20.85 16.52 20.76
C PRO A 335 -20.19 16.46 19.38
N ILE A 336 -18.91 16.80 19.34
CA ILE A 336 -17.99 16.56 18.22
C ILE A 336 -17.28 15.24 18.43
N ILE A 337 -16.74 15.01 19.63
CA ILE A 337 -16.11 13.76 20.06
C ILE A 337 -16.70 13.41 21.42
N HIS A 338 -17.15 12.16 21.61
CA HIS A 338 -17.87 11.74 22.79
C HIS A 338 -17.48 10.33 23.23
N LYS A 339 -16.78 10.24 24.36
CA LYS A 339 -16.55 9.00 25.11
C LYS A 339 -16.90 9.27 26.57
N TYR A 340 -18.15 9.63 26.83
CA TYR A 340 -18.61 10.15 28.11
C TYR A 340 -19.88 9.46 28.58
N SER A 341 -19.93 9.05 29.84
CA SER A 341 -21.13 8.50 30.47
C SER A 341 -21.07 8.69 31.97
N SER A 342 -22.21 9.05 32.59
CA SER A 342 -22.35 9.13 34.05
C SER A 342 -21.20 9.86 34.75
N ASN A 343 -20.76 10.99 34.19
CA ASN A 343 -19.64 11.78 34.69
C ASN A 343 -18.27 11.10 34.64
N THR A 344 -18.07 10.17 33.72
CA THR A 344 -16.78 9.51 33.47
C THR A 344 -16.39 9.62 31.99
N GLY A 345 -15.09 9.64 31.69
CA GLY A 345 -14.51 9.80 30.37
C GLY A 345 -14.40 11.25 29.93
N TYR A 346 -14.53 11.52 28.62
CA TYR A 346 -14.35 12.85 28.05
C TYR A 346 -15.29 13.11 26.89
N LYS A 347 -15.63 14.38 26.67
CA LYS A 347 -16.31 14.82 25.45
C LYS A 347 -15.89 16.23 25.07
N VAL A 348 -15.84 16.49 23.77
CA VAL A 348 -15.67 17.81 23.19
C VAL A 348 -16.98 18.18 22.52
N VAL A 349 -17.53 19.33 22.87
CA VAL A 349 -18.83 19.82 22.38
C VAL A 349 -18.69 21.18 21.73
N LEU A 350 -19.53 21.42 20.71
CA LEU A 350 -19.82 22.74 20.18
C LEU A 350 -21.02 23.32 20.93
N ARG A 351 -20.89 24.55 21.41
CA ARG A 351 -21.95 25.28 22.12
C ARG A 351 -22.74 26.17 21.17
N SER A 352 -23.91 26.62 21.61
CA SER A 352 -24.80 27.49 20.82
C SER A 352 -24.22 28.88 20.54
N ASP A 353 -23.23 29.31 21.31
CA ASP A 353 -22.47 30.56 21.13
C ASP A 353 -21.22 30.38 20.23
N GLY A 354 -21.03 29.19 19.64
CA GLY A 354 -19.89 28.87 18.78
C GLY A 354 -18.60 28.57 19.52
N THR A 355 -18.59 28.57 20.86
CA THR A 355 -17.42 28.13 21.65
C THR A 355 -17.30 26.62 21.67
N ILE A 356 -16.07 26.14 21.89
CA ILE A 356 -15.77 24.73 22.12
C ILE A 356 -15.59 24.50 23.60
N ARG A 357 -16.21 23.44 24.11
CA ARG A 357 -16.02 23.02 25.50
C ARG A 357 -15.55 21.58 25.55
N ILE A 358 -14.52 21.35 26.36
CA ILE A 358 -14.12 20.00 26.76
C ILE A 358 -14.68 19.71 28.16
N TYR A 359 -15.26 18.52 28.32
CA TYR A 359 -15.65 17.95 29.60
C TYR A 359 -14.74 16.78 29.93
N ILE A 360 -14.34 16.69 31.19
CA ILE A 360 -13.54 15.61 31.72
C ILE A 360 -14.25 15.07 32.96
N GLY A 361 -14.75 13.85 32.86
CA GLY A 361 -15.50 13.20 33.91
C GLY A 361 -14.60 12.78 35.07
N GLN A 362 -15.10 12.91 36.29
CA GLN A 362 -14.49 12.41 37.53
C GLN A 362 -15.55 11.70 38.38
N THR A 363 -15.12 10.84 39.30
CA THR A 363 -16.02 10.04 40.14
C THR A 363 -17.08 10.87 40.89
N THR A 364 -16.80 12.15 41.17
CA THR A 364 -17.68 13.07 41.90
C THR A 364 -18.22 14.23 41.06
N GLY A 365 -18.22 14.14 39.72
CA GLY A 365 -18.74 15.19 38.82
C GLY A 365 -17.91 15.36 37.56
N TYR A 366 -17.65 16.59 37.12
CA TYR A 366 -16.81 16.83 35.96
C TYR A 366 -16.02 18.13 36.10
N LEU A 367 -14.90 18.18 35.37
CA LEU A 367 -14.21 19.41 35.04
C LEU A 367 -14.63 19.84 33.64
N SER A 368 -14.65 21.15 33.38
CA SER A 368 -14.84 21.65 32.03
C SER A 368 -14.02 22.90 31.77
N ALA A 369 -13.56 23.05 30.52
CA ALA A 369 -12.93 24.26 30.02
C ALA A 369 -13.67 24.68 28.75
N THR A 370 -13.98 25.97 28.65
CA THR A 370 -14.71 26.55 27.51
C THR A 370 -13.81 27.56 26.83
N SER A 371 -13.64 27.45 25.51
CA SER A 371 -12.88 28.42 24.74
C SER A 371 -13.46 29.82 24.86
N THR A 372 -12.60 30.82 24.74
CA THR A 372 -13.02 32.22 24.54
C THR A 372 -13.19 32.53 23.06
N ALA A 373 -12.39 31.87 22.20
CA ALA A 373 -12.57 31.91 20.77
C ALA A 373 -13.86 31.19 20.34
N THR A 374 -14.52 31.71 19.31
CA THR A 374 -15.71 31.13 18.69
C THR A 374 -15.42 30.68 17.26
N ILE A 375 -16.14 29.66 16.80
CA ILE A 375 -16.08 29.15 15.44
C ILE A 375 -17.21 29.79 14.64
N GLY A 376 -16.88 30.55 13.59
CA GLY A 376 -17.88 31.05 12.64
C GLY A 376 -18.47 29.92 11.79
N THR A 377 -19.74 30.03 11.41
CA THR A 377 -20.37 29.07 10.48
C THR A 377 -19.77 29.17 9.08
N GLY A 378 -19.71 28.04 8.36
CA GLY A 378 -19.29 27.96 6.96
C GLY A 378 -17.78 28.09 6.72
N SER A 379 -16.99 28.39 7.75
CA SER A 379 -15.53 28.48 7.66
C SER A 379 -14.86 27.34 8.41
N TRP A 380 -13.78 26.82 7.84
CA TRP A 380 -12.97 25.84 8.53
C TRP A 380 -12.16 26.47 9.67
N LYS A 381 -12.05 25.72 10.77
CA LYS A 381 -11.15 25.97 11.89
C LYS A 381 -10.42 24.70 12.25
N HIS A 382 -9.13 24.80 12.54
CA HIS A 382 -8.37 23.71 13.12
C HIS A 382 -8.18 23.93 14.60
N ILE A 383 -8.54 22.93 15.40
CA ILE A 383 -8.55 23.00 16.85
C ILE A 383 -7.64 21.93 17.41
N VAL A 384 -6.76 22.32 18.33
CA VAL A 384 -5.99 21.40 19.16
C VAL A 384 -6.27 21.70 20.62
N ILE A 385 -6.63 20.68 21.39
CA ILE A 385 -6.89 20.76 22.82
C ILE A 385 -5.83 19.94 23.52
N VAL A 386 -4.90 20.59 24.20
CA VAL A 386 -3.84 19.94 24.98
C VAL A 386 -4.17 20.03 26.46
N ARG A 387 -4.29 18.90 27.14
CA ARG A 387 -4.28 18.86 28.61
C ARG A 387 -2.89 18.53 29.09
N ASN A 388 -2.32 19.40 29.92
CA ASN A 388 -1.11 19.11 30.67
C ASN A 388 -1.38 19.32 32.16
N GLY A 389 -1.73 18.23 32.87
CA GLY A 389 -2.09 18.27 34.28
C GLY A 389 -3.38 19.05 34.52
N THR A 390 -3.29 20.16 35.26
CA THR A 390 -4.43 21.03 35.58
C THR A 390 -4.77 22.03 34.48
N THR A 391 -3.92 22.17 33.46
CA THR A 391 -4.05 23.24 32.47
C THR A 391 -4.53 22.66 31.13
N ILE A 392 -5.51 23.34 30.52
CA ILE A 392 -5.97 23.13 29.16
C ILE A 392 -5.45 24.27 28.29
N TYR A 393 -4.87 23.91 27.15
CA TYR A 393 -4.51 24.82 26.08
C TYR A 393 -5.40 24.51 24.88
N PHE A 394 -6.15 25.50 24.40
CA PHE A 394 -6.78 25.40 23.09
C PHE A 394 -5.91 26.16 22.08
N TYR A 395 -5.78 25.60 20.89
CA TYR A 395 -5.15 26.26 19.76
C TYR A 395 -6.20 26.35 18.65
N PHE A 396 -6.55 27.58 18.25
CA PHE A 396 -7.42 27.84 17.10
C PHE A 396 -6.56 28.36 15.96
N ASP A 397 -6.43 27.57 14.89
CA ASP A 397 -5.54 27.87 13.77
C ASP A 397 -4.11 28.26 14.23
N GLY A 398 -3.61 27.55 15.25
CA GLY A 398 -2.30 27.79 15.87
C GLY A 398 -2.27 28.89 16.96
N THR A 399 -3.34 29.68 17.12
CA THR A 399 -3.41 30.71 18.18
C THR A 399 -3.83 30.10 19.50
N GLN A 400 -2.98 30.21 20.52
CA GLN A 400 -3.19 29.60 21.84
C GLN A 400 -4.07 30.45 22.76
N GLU A 401 -4.97 29.80 23.48
CA GLU A 401 -5.59 30.29 24.72
C GLU A 401 -5.37 29.27 25.85
N THR A 402 -5.48 29.70 27.11
CA THR A 402 -5.09 28.88 28.26
C THR A 402 -6.11 29.00 29.38
N ILE A 403 -6.50 27.85 29.93
CA ILE A 403 -7.49 27.74 31.01
C ILE A 403 -6.97 26.77 32.06
N ASN A 404 -6.97 27.18 33.32
CA ASN A 404 -6.59 26.32 34.45
C ASN A 404 -7.85 25.73 35.10
N LEU A 405 -7.94 24.40 35.13
CA LEU A 405 -9.04 23.65 35.75
C LEU A 405 -8.89 23.50 37.27
N GLY A 406 -7.71 23.77 37.83
CA GLY A 406 -7.39 23.61 39.24
C GLY A 406 -7.31 22.16 39.73
N SER A 407 -7.52 21.17 38.85
CA SER A 407 -7.51 19.74 39.21
C SER A 407 -7.05 18.85 38.06
N THR A 408 -6.35 17.76 38.41
CA THR A 408 -5.92 16.70 37.48
C THR A 408 -6.91 15.54 37.45
N ASN A 409 -7.96 15.56 38.27
CA ASN A 409 -8.89 14.45 38.38
C ASN A 409 -9.50 14.09 37.02
N SER A 410 -9.62 12.80 36.79
CA SER A 410 -10.28 12.20 35.64
C SER A 410 -10.64 10.77 35.97
N SER A 411 -11.66 10.26 35.31
CA SER A 411 -12.10 8.87 35.38
C SER A 411 -12.37 8.39 33.96
N THR A 412 -12.14 7.12 33.70
CA THR A 412 -12.33 6.51 32.38
C THR A 412 -13.64 5.73 32.36
N ASN A 413 -14.02 5.23 31.19
CA ASN A 413 -15.20 4.39 31.04
C ASN A 413 -15.00 3.40 29.90
N THR A 414 -15.87 2.40 29.83
CA THR A 414 -15.84 1.37 28.78
C THR A 414 -16.82 1.67 27.65
N THR A 415 -17.30 2.92 27.54
CA THR A 415 -18.20 3.30 26.44
C THR A 415 -17.43 3.45 25.13
N ASN A 416 -18.10 3.15 24.03
CA ASN A 416 -17.58 3.42 22.69
C ASN A 416 -17.34 4.93 22.51
N LEU A 417 -16.32 5.27 21.74
CA LEU A 417 -16.15 6.65 21.30
C LEU A 417 -17.08 6.89 20.11
N THR A 418 -17.82 7.98 20.14
CA THR A 418 -18.63 8.44 19.02
C THR A 418 -18.14 9.80 18.53
N VAL A 419 -18.16 9.99 17.21
CA VAL A 419 -17.89 11.27 16.56
C VAL A 419 -19.17 11.81 15.96
N GLY A 420 -19.44 13.09 16.23
CA GLY A 420 -20.58 13.83 15.71
C GLY A 420 -21.92 13.53 16.38
N SER A 421 -21.97 12.71 17.45
CA SER A 421 -23.20 12.44 18.19
C SER A 421 -22.97 11.84 19.60
N ASP A 422 -23.92 12.05 20.52
CA ASP A 422 -24.06 11.35 21.81
C ASP A 422 -25.20 10.31 21.77
N GLY A 423 -25.79 10.08 20.60
CA GLY A 423 -26.98 9.26 20.38
C GLY A 423 -28.30 10.04 20.33
N THR A 424 -28.35 11.27 20.87
CA THR A 424 -29.55 12.12 20.87
C THR A 424 -29.32 13.40 20.07
N ASN A 425 -28.19 14.07 20.28
CA ASN A 425 -27.77 15.27 19.56
C ASN A 425 -26.82 14.87 18.44
N TYR A 426 -26.91 15.57 17.31
CA TYR A 426 -26.11 15.29 16.12
C TYR A 426 -25.48 16.57 15.58
N PHE A 427 -24.19 16.49 15.27
CA PHE A 427 -23.44 17.59 14.69
C PHE A 427 -23.88 17.84 13.24
N SER A 428 -24.02 19.11 12.86
CA SER A 428 -24.32 19.55 11.50
C SER A 428 -23.14 20.34 10.95
N GLY A 429 -22.37 19.71 10.07
CA GLY A 429 -21.13 20.28 9.56
C GLY A 429 -20.19 19.25 8.95
N GLU A 430 -18.94 19.67 8.79
CA GLU A 430 -17.86 18.84 8.24
C GLU A 430 -16.76 18.70 9.30
N LEU A 431 -16.22 17.48 9.46
CA LEU A 431 -15.05 17.20 10.30
C LEU A 431 -13.96 16.53 9.46
N ASP A 432 -12.71 16.82 9.79
CA ASP A 432 -11.53 16.28 9.10
C ASP A 432 -10.39 16.11 10.11
N GLU A 433 -9.45 15.20 9.85
CA GLU A 433 -8.22 15.01 10.65
C GLU A 433 -8.45 14.85 12.18
N ILE A 434 -9.39 13.99 12.61
CA ILE A 434 -9.60 13.77 14.05
C ILE A 434 -8.46 12.91 14.60
N MET A 435 -7.70 13.46 15.54
CA MET A 435 -6.58 12.80 16.19
C MET A 435 -6.73 12.83 17.70
N ILE A 436 -6.40 11.72 18.36
CA ILE A 436 -6.32 11.62 19.82
C ILE A 436 -4.96 11.08 20.20
N PHE A 437 -4.31 11.74 21.15
CA PHE A 437 -3.05 11.34 21.74
C PHE A 437 -3.25 11.13 23.24
N ASN A 438 -2.69 10.05 23.78
CA ASN A 438 -2.65 9.81 25.23
C ASN A 438 -1.50 10.56 25.93
N THR A 439 -0.93 11.55 25.26
CA THR A 439 0.15 12.42 25.74
C THR A 439 -0.16 13.88 25.42
N ASN A 440 0.40 14.80 26.19
CA ASN A 440 0.34 16.23 25.87
C ASN A 440 1.39 16.56 24.82
N LEU A 441 0.97 17.18 23.71
CA LEU A 441 1.90 17.72 22.73
C LEU A 441 2.49 19.04 23.22
N SER A 442 3.72 19.32 22.81
CA SER A 442 4.31 20.65 22.95
C SER A 442 3.56 21.67 22.10
N SER A 443 3.73 22.97 22.39
CA SER A 443 3.13 24.04 21.57
C SER A 443 3.61 23.97 20.11
N ALA A 444 4.89 23.65 19.88
CA ALA A 444 5.43 23.47 18.55
C ALA A 444 4.77 22.30 17.81
N GLU A 445 4.56 21.15 18.46
CA GLU A 445 3.88 20.00 17.87
C GLU A 445 2.39 20.30 17.61
N ALA A 446 1.71 20.99 18.53
CA ALA A 446 0.32 21.40 18.37
C ALA A 446 0.14 22.35 17.17
N THR A 447 1.06 23.31 16.98
CA THR A 447 1.09 24.16 15.79
C THR A 447 1.51 23.39 14.53
N GLU A 448 2.41 22.41 14.64
CA GLU A 448 2.86 21.59 13.51
C GLU A 448 1.71 20.73 12.93
N ILE A 449 0.81 20.22 13.77
CA ILE A 449 -0.43 19.51 13.34
C ILE A 449 -1.28 20.41 12.44
N TYR A 450 -1.38 21.70 12.78
CA TYR A 450 -2.07 22.70 11.97
C TYR A 450 -1.35 22.97 10.64
N GLU A 451 -0.04 23.25 10.71
CA GLU A 451 0.75 23.77 9.57
C GLU A 451 1.18 22.70 8.55
N LYS A 452 1.39 21.45 8.95
CA LYS A 452 1.98 20.42 8.07
C LYS A 452 0.96 19.40 7.55
N ARG A 453 1.14 19.03 6.27
CA ARG A 453 0.50 17.85 5.64
C ARG A 453 1.20 16.61 6.21
N PHE A 454 0.48 15.73 6.90
CA PHE A 454 0.99 14.57 7.69
C PHE A 454 1.81 13.50 6.94
N TRP A 455 2.30 13.77 5.73
CA TRP A 455 3.09 12.86 4.89
C TRP A 455 4.42 12.45 5.52
N ASP A 456 5.14 13.38 6.15
CA ASP A 456 6.55 13.15 6.52
C ASP A 456 6.75 12.48 7.89
N ASN A 457 5.70 12.28 8.68
CA ASN A 457 5.84 12.11 10.14
C ASN A 457 4.99 10.99 10.76
N HIS A 458 4.48 10.01 10.00
CA HIS A 458 3.73 8.90 10.60
C HIS A 458 4.53 8.17 11.70
N ALA A 459 5.86 8.10 11.57
CA ALA A 459 6.76 7.56 12.59
C ALA A 459 6.97 8.49 13.82
N ARG A 460 6.71 9.80 13.71
CA ARG A 460 6.81 10.77 14.81
C ARG A 460 5.58 10.79 15.71
N TRP A 461 4.41 10.43 15.19
CA TRP A 461 3.16 10.44 15.93
C TRP A 461 2.85 9.09 16.59
N ALA A 462 3.88 8.33 17.01
CA ALA A 462 3.73 7.00 17.62
C ALA A 462 2.84 6.96 18.89
N ASN A 463 2.61 8.12 19.52
CA ASN A 463 1.71 8.27 20.68
C ASN A 463 0.28 8.70 20.30
N CYS A 464 -0.01 8.82 19.01
CA CYS A 464 -1.38 8.94 18.51
C CYS A 464 -2.07 7.60 18.77
N VAL A 465 -3.22 7.62 19.44
CA VAL A 465 -4.02 6.44 19.75
C VAL A 465 -5.24 6.30 18.84
N LEU A 466 -5.62 7.37 18.14
CA LEU A 466 -6.67 7.35 17.13
C LEU A 466 -6.40 8.43 16.09
N TRP A 467 -6.49 8.09 14.81
CA TRP A 467 -6.51 9.06 13.73
C TRP A 467 -7.56 8.70 12.68
N LEU A 468 -8.68 9.42 12.68
CA LEU A 468 -9.72 9.33 11.66
C LEU A 468 -9.52 10.49 10.68
N ALA A 469 -8.85 10.19 9.57
CA ALA A 469 -8.51 11.19 8.57
C ALA A 469 -9.72 11.62 7.73
N MET A 470 -10.77 10.81 7.61
CA MET A 470 -12.00 11.12 6.84
C MET A 470 -11.76 11.49 5.36
N ASP A 471 -10.54 11.24 4.88
CA ASP A 471 -10.12 11.21 3.51
C ASP A 471 -9.77 9.75 3.12
N ASN A 472 -9.39 9.53 1.86
CA ASN A 472 -8.81 8.24 1.51
C ASN A 472 -7.29 8.31 1.75
N PRO A 473 -6.74 7.55 2.72
CA PRO A 473 -5.31 7.60 3.07
C PRO A 473 -4.39 7.18 1.90
N LYS A 474 -4.95 6.57 0.85
CA LYS A 474 -4.27 6.14 -0.38
C LYS A 474 -4.53 7.04 -1.60
N LEU A 475 -5.55 7.92 -1.61
CA LEU A 475 -5.88 8.80 -2.77
C LEU A 475 -5.44 10.25 -2.58
N GLY A 476 -4.96 10.63 -1.39
CA GLY A 476 -4.16 11.84 -1.30
C GLY A 476 -2.88 11.64 -2.12
N ASN A 477 -2.63 12.50 -3.10
CA ASN A 477 -1.31 12.65 -3.66
C ASN A 477 -0.36 13.08 -2.52
N ARG A 478 0.22 12.09 -1.86
CA ARG A 478 1.27 12.22 -0.87
C ARG A 478 2.65 12.42 -1.51
N ILE A 479 2.74 12.47 -2.85
CA ILE A 479 3.95 12.81 -3.59
C ILE A 479 3.95 14.32 -3.83
N GLY A 480 4.37 15.07 -2.82
CA GLY A 480 5.11 16.29 -3.08
C GLY A 480 6.38 15.86 -3.80
N THR A 481 6.61 16.40 -4.99
CA THR A 481 7.90 16.33 -5.66
C THR A 481 9.00 16.57 -4.64
N LYS A 482 9.86 15.57 -4.41
CA LYS A 482 11.21 15.84 -3.92
C LYS A 482 11.81 16.80 -4.94
N THR A 483 11.80 18.09 -4.64
CA THR A 483 12.77 19.00 -5.22
C THR A 483 14.09 18.52 -4.66
N THR A 484 14.71 17.55 -5.33
CA THR A 484 16.15 17.37 -5.23
C THR A 484 16.73 18.69 -5.66
N HIS A 485 17.24 19.45 -4.69
CA HIS A 485 18.26 20.45 -4.94
C HIS A 485 19.34 19.77 -5.77
N TYR A 486 19.42 20.15 -7.05
CA TYR A 486 20.67 20.05 -7.79
C TYR A 486 21.63 21.01 -7.07
N THR A 487 22.58 20.46 -6.34
CA THR A 487 23.84 21.14 -6.10
C THR A 487 24.82 20.60 -7.13
N ASP A 488 25.11 21.47 -8.10
CA ASP A 488 26.29 21.63 -8.95
C ASP A 488 27.37 20.53 -8.93
N TRP A 489 27.68 20.03 -10.14
CA TRP A 489 28.97 20.01 -10.86
C TRP A 489 29.02 18.84 -11.85
#